data_AF-A0A7R9Y7I9-F1
#
_entry.id   AF-A0A7R9Y7I9-F1
#
_cell.length_a   1.000
_cell.length_b   1.000
_cell.length_c   1.000
_cell.angle_alpha   90.00
_cell.angle_beta   90.00
_cell.angle_gamma   90.00
#
_symmetry.space_group_name_H-M   'P 1'
#
loop_
_entity.id
_entity.type
_entity.pdbx_description
1 polymer ?
#
loop_
_entity_poly.entity_id
_entity_poly.type
_entity_poly.pdbx_seq_one_letter_code
_entity_poly.pdbx_strand_id
1 'polypeptide(L)'
;GRLLGDVHVLRIDDDMEKGGAEKGGGAFTGSWSTPGAVFAPASFTPRSHHVAAYFHGEVFVFGGVAKGGAGRETDALFALDVDLMAWREVTPRGDPPSARIGAAAVVTDGWWFIAGGGGAGGAAADTAALRVSRSDGVFEWVRTGNLKPGHAVASEGLTVSSAHDGAALIAFGGYDGERYGADVSVLWKPTESETVAARAAEIEAAATKAAAAEEDEDEEEESGERARLFTNDVVAASSNPMGGIFDPIALAAARSP
;
A
#
# COMPACT_ATOMS: atom_id res chain seq x y z
N GLY A 1 17.83 -1.75 24.04
CA GLY A 1 18.65 -0.90 23.17
C GLY A 1 17.88 0.36 22.81
N ARG A 2 18.56 1.48 22.55
CA ARG A 2 17.93 2.71 22.02
C ARG A 2 17.75 2.54 20.51
N LEU A 3 16.54 2.69 20.00
CA LEU A 3 16.31 2.82 18.55
C LEU A 3 16.87 4.18 18.12
N LEU A 4 17.80 4.17 17.15
CA LEU A 4 18.39 5.37 16.57
C LEU A 4 17.49 5.84 15.42
N GLY A 5 17.21 7.15 15.37
CA GLY A 5 16.54 7.80 14.24
C GLY A 5 17.52 8.62 13.40
N ASP A 6 18.82 8.35 13.58
CA ASP A 6 19.89 9.15 13.01
C ASP A 6 20.16 8.65 11.58
N VAL A 7 20.34 9.59 10.65
CA VAL A 7 20.81 9.27 9.29
C VAL A 7 22.33 9.20 9.35
N HIS A 8 22.93 8.22 8.68
CA HIS A 8 24.38 8.17 8.52
C HIS A 8 24.71 8.15 7.02
N VAL A 9 25.68 8.95 6.62
CA VAL A 9 26.13 9.10 5.23
C VAL A 9 27.54 8.56 5.09
N LEU A 10 27.75 7.66 4.14
CA LEU A 10 29.08 7.18 3.75
C LEU A 10 29.65 8.13 2.69
N ARG A 11 30.82 8.72 2.98
CA ARG A 11 31.63 9.39 1.96
C ARG A 11 32.65 8.41 1.41
N ILE A 12 32.75 8.35 0.09
CA ILE A 12 33.71 7.53 -0.65
C ILE A 12 34.64 8.51 -1.37
N ASP A 13 35.93 8.45 -1.05
CA ASP A 13 36.96 9.22 -1.74
C ASP A 13 37.59 8.33 -2.81
N ASP A 14 37.40 8.68 -4.09
CA ASP A 14 38.02 7.97 -5.21
C ASP A 14 39.38 8.60 -5.54
N ASP A 15 40.46 8.10 -4.94
CA ASP A 15 41.84 8.44 -5.32
C ASP A 15 42.29 7.70 -6.61
N MET A 16 41.38 7.50 -7.57
CA MET A 16 41.60 6.68 -8.78
C MET A 16 42.23 7.42 -9.98
N GLU A 17 42.33 8.75 -9.97
CA GLU A 17 42.74 9.51 -11.17
C GLU A 17 44.16 10.12 -11.17
N LYS A 18 45.01 9.82 -10.18
CA LYS A 18 46.40 10.34 -10.18
C LYS A 18 47.45 9.27 -9.90
N GLY A 19 47.67 8.38 -10.86
CA GLY A 19 48.82 7.48 -10.83
C GLY A 19 49.01 6.75 -12.14
N GLY A 20 50.07 7.08 -12.87
CA GLY A 20 50.48 6.33 -14.05
C GLY A 20 50.66 4.84 -13.76
N ALA A 21 50.48 4.04 -14.80
CA ALA A 21 50.54 2.58 -14.76
C ALA A 21 51.74 2.03 -13.96
N GLU A 22 51.47 1.49 -12.77
CA GLU A 22 51.84 0.14 -12.33
C GLU A 22 51.49 -0.11 -10.84
N LYS A 23 50.93 -1.30 -10.58
CA LYS A 23 50.80 -2.04 -9.30
C LYS A 23 49.75 -1.60 -8.26
N GLY A 24 48.66 -2.38 -8.23
CA GLY A 24 48.17 -3.00 -6.99
C GLY A 24 47.13 -2.24 -6.18
N GLY A 25 45.86 -2.63 -6.36
CA GLY A 25 44.80 -2.58 -5.34
C GLY A 25 44.60 -1.25 -4.63
N GLY A 26 43.91 -0.29 -5.29
CA GLY A 26 43.30 0.82 -4.57
C GLY A 26 42.36 0.26 -3.50
N ALA A 27 42.67 0.51 -2.22
CA ALA A 27 41.80 0.12 -1.12
C ALA A 27 40.57 1.05 -1.11
N PHE A 28 39.38 0.47 -0.99
CA PHE A 28 38.18 1.26 -0.75
C PHE A 28 38.31 1.97 0.61
N THR A 29 38.44 3.30 0.59
CA THR A 29 38.46 4.13 1.80
C THR A 29 37.18 4.93 1.89
N GLY A 30 36.38 4.68 2.93
CA GLY A 30 35.17 5.44 3.22
C GLY A 30 34.93 5.53 4.72
N SER A 31 34.23 6.58 5.15
CA SER A 31 33.86 6.77 6.56
C SER A 31 32.40 7.15 6.70
N TRP A 32 31.75 6.57 7.71
CA TRP A 32 30.42 6.95 8.13
C TRP A 32 30.46 8.30 8.84
N SER A 33 29.53 9.18 8.51
CA SER A 33 29.35 10.47 9.15
C SER A 33 27.89 10.71 9.49
N THR A 34 27.64 11.53 10.52
CA THR A 34 26.29 11.99 10.86
C THR A 34 26.07 13.35 10.18
N PRO A 35 24.98 13.56 9.42
CA PRO A 35 24.63 14.86 8.86
C PRO A 35 24.34 15.87 9.99
N GLY A 36 24.63 17.14 9.74
CA GLY A 36 24.53 18.19 10.77
C GLY A 36 23.10 18.46 11.24
N ALA A 37 22.14 18.46 10.31
CA ALA A 37 20.72 18.59 10.61
C ALA A 37 19.92 17.61 9.74
N VAL A 38 18.98 16.90 10.37
CA VAL A 38 17.96 16.10 9.70
C VAL A 38 16.60 16.61 10.16
N PHE A 39 15.78 17.06 9.23
CA PHE A 39 14.44 17.55 9.53
C PHE A 39 13.45 16.39 9.46
N ALA A 40 12.57 16.28 10.45
CA ALA A 40 11.53 15.25 10.46
C ALA A 40 10.19 15.82 10.95
N PRO A 41 9.07 15.45 10.31
CA PRO A 41 7.74 15.83 10.79
C PRO A 41 7.44 15.12 12.11
N ALA A 42 6.48 15.65 12.88
CA ALA A 42 6.07 15.03 14.14
C ALA A 42 5.50 13.61 13.96
N SER A 43 5.00 13.27 12.76
CA SER A 43 4.54 11.92 12.43
C SER A 43 5.67 10.92 12.19
N PHE A 44 6.91 11.38 11.96
CA PHE A 44 8.05 10.49 11.81
C PHE A 44 8.37 9.80 13.15
N THR A 45 8.46 8.48 13.09
CA THR A 45 8.68 7.64 14.26
C THR A 45 9.93 6.77 14.09
N PRO A 46 10.86 6.75 15.07
CA PRO A 46 11.96 5.80 15.09
C PRO A 46 11.44 4.37 15.05
N ARG A 47 12.11 3.52 14.26
CA ARG A 47 11.63 2.18 13.94
C ARG A 47 12.75 1.16 13.69
N SER A 48 12.43 -0.12 13.77
CA SER A 48 13.30 -1.25 13.38
C SER A 48 12.55 -2.24 12.49
N HIS A 49 13.25 -3.20 11.86
CA HIS A 49 12.66 -4.22 10.97
C HIS A 49 11.86 -3.63 9.78
N HIS A 50 12.15 -2.38 9.39
CA HIS A 50 11.58 -1.74 8.22
C HIS A 50 12.34 -2.19 6.96
N VAL A 51 11.73 -1.96 5.80
CA VAL A 51 12.43 -2.02 4.51
C VAL A 51 12.73 -0.61 4.04
N ALA A 52 13.86 -0.44 3.34
CA ALA A 52 14.24 0.83 2.76
C ALA A 52 14.77 0.64 1.35
N ALA A 53 14.58 1.66 0.52
CA ALA A 53 15.15 1.70 -0.82
C ALA A 53 15.46 3.13 -1.25
N TYR A 54 16.59 3.30 -1.94
CA TYR A 54 16.92 4.56 -2.58
C TYR A 54 16.51 4.53 -4.05
N PHE A 55 15.73 5.49 -4.47
CA PHE A 55 15.41 5.71 -5.88
C PHE A 55 14.96 7.15 -6.08
N HIS A 56 15.25 7.71 -7.26
CA HIS A 56 14.86 9.07 -7.64
C HIS A 56 15.33 10.19 -6.68
N GLY A 57 16.47 10.03 -6.03
CA GLY A 57 17.01 11.06 -5.12
C GLY A 57 16.44 11.00 -3.70
N GLU A 58 15.56 10.05 -3.42
CA GLU A 58 14.95 9.91 -2.09
C GLU A 58 15.19 8.50 -1.53
N VAL A 59 15.31 8.40 -0.20
CA VAL A 59 15.27 7.12 0.51
C VAL A 59 13.87 6.90 1.04
N PHE A 60 13.21 5.86 0.56
CA PHE A 60 11.89 5.45 1.03
C PHE A 60 12.03 4.42 2.14
N VAL A 61 11.19 4.53 3.16
CA VAL A 61 11.15 3.63 4.32
C VAL A 61 9.71 3.21 4.56
N PHE A 62 9.47 1.90 4.55
CA PHE A 62 8.15 1.33 4.76
C PHE A 62 8.15 0.33 5.93
N GLY A 63 7.09 0.41 6.72
CA GLY A 63 6.76 -0.55 7.76
C GLY A 63 7.73 -0.62 8.93
N GLY A 64 7.89 -1.83 9.48
CA GLY A 64 8.68 -2.09 10.68
C GLY A 64 7.90 -1.85 11.98
N VAL A 65 8.63 -1.80 13.09
CA VAL A 65 8.07 -1.56 14.44
C VAL A 65 8.40 -0.14 14.87
N ALA A 66 7.38 0.70 15.04
CA ALA A 66 7.54 2.07 15.50
C ALA A 66 7.50 2.17 17.04
N LYS A 67 8.15 3.20 17.61
CA LYS A 67 8.14 3.46 19.05
C LYS A 67 6.74 3.84 19.56
N GLY A 68 6.18 3.05 20.48
CA GLY A 68 4.90 3.25 21.17
C GLY A 68 4.61 2.07 22.10
N GLY A 69 3.64 2.20 23.02
CA GLY A 69 3.44 1.34 24.22
C GLY A 69 3.23 -0.18 23.99
N ALA A 70 3.28 -0.68 22.76
CA ALA A 70 3.20 -2.10 22.47
C ALA A 70 4.11 -2.57 21.32
N GLY A 71 5.02 -1.75 20.77
CA GLY A 71 5.86 -2.18 19.63
C GLY A 71 5.01 -2.69 18.46
N ARG A 72 3.97 -1.94 18.10
CA ARG A 72 3.09 -2.31 16.97
C ARG A 72 3.83 -2.11 15.65
N GLU A 73 3.66 -3.09 14.78
CA GLU A 73 3.93 -2.95 13.35
C GLU A 73 3.18 -1.75 12.76
N THR A 74 3.77 -1.16 11.73
CA THR A 74 3.18 -0.06 10.98
C THR A 74 3.23 -0.36 9.49
N ASP A 75 2.38 0.30 8.72
CA ASP A 75 2.34 0.40 7.26
C ASP A 75 2.76 1.81 6.79
N ALA A 76 3.26 2.64 7.70
CA ALA A 76 3.59 4.02 7.36
C ALA A 76 4.79 4.11 6.41
N LEU A 77 4.63 4.88 5.34
CA LEU A 77 5.63 5.15 4.32
C LEU A 77 6.22 6.55 4.49
N PHE A 78 7.53 6.64 4.58
CA PHE A 78 8.28 7.90 4.64
C PHE A 78 9.28 7.99 3.51
N ALA A 79 9.57 9.20 3.06
CA ALA A 79 10.65 9.50 2.13
C ALA A 79 11.61 10.51 2.76
N LEU A 80 12.90 10.28 2.61
CA LEU A 80 13.96 11.21 2.95
C LEU A 80 14.50 11.81 1.66
N ASP A 81 14.35 13.11 1.50
CA ASP A 81 15.11 13.88 0.52
C ASP A 81 16.57 13.91 0.99
N VAL A 82 17.48 13.32 0.22
CA VAL A 82 18.89 13.20 0.62
C VAL A 82 19.69 14.49 0.44
N ASP A 83 19.21 15.42 -0.39
CA ASP A 83 19.87 16.70 -0.60
C ASP A 83 19.50 17.67 0.53
N LEU A 84 18.23 17.66 0.93
CA LEU A 84 17.69 18.49 2.00
C LEU A 84 17.85 17.87 3.39
N MET A 85 18.14 16.56 3.46
CA MET A 85 18.10 15.77 4.69
C MET A 85 16.78 15.97 5.44
N ALA A 86 15.67 15.91 4.71
CA ALA A 86 14.33 16.17 5.23
C ALA A 86 13.39 14.98 4.98
N TRP A 87 12.80 14.47 6.05
CA TRP A 87 11.76 13.46 5.97
C TRP A 87 10.40 14.07 5.63
N ARG A 88 9.60 13.32 4.89
CA ARG A 88 8.18 13.56 4.68
C ARG A 88 7.41 12.26 4.74
N GLU A 89 6.18 12.33 5.20
CA GLU A 89 5.24 11.22 5.07
C GLU A 89 4.75 11.14 3.62
N VAL A 90 4.58 9.92 3.11
CA VAL A 90 4.10 9.67 1.76
C VAL A 90 2.78 8.94 1.86
N THR A 91 1.78 9.41 1.13
CA THR A 91 0.47 8.76 1.03
C THR A 91 0.23 8.34 -0.42
N PRO A 92 0.65 7.13 -0.81
CA PRO A 92 0.40 6.61 -2.14
C PRO A 92 -1.08 6.39 -2.40
N ARG A 93 -1.46 6.39 -3.68
CA ARG A 93 -2.75 5.89 -4.15
C ARG A 93 -2.80 4.36 -4.07
N GLY A 94 -3.98 3.81 -4.27
CA GLY A 94 -4.21 2.38 -4.20
C GLY A 94 -4.22 1.87 -2.75
N ASP A 95 -4.28 0.56 -2.61
CA ASP A 95 -4.38 -0.08 -1.31
C ASP A 95 -2.99 -0.42 -0.77
N PRO A 96 -2.58 0.13 0.39
CA PRO A 96 -1.30 -0.22 0.97
C PRO A 96 -1.27 -1.69 1.38
N PRO A 97 -0.08 -2.34 1.33
CA PRO A 97 0.11 -3.61 2.01
C PRO A 97 -0.17 -3.46 3.50
N SER A 98 -0.56 -4.56 4.14
CA SER A 98 -0.69 -4.59 5.60
C SER A 98 0.60 -4.17 6.30
N ALA A 99 0.45 -3.59 7.49
CA ALA A 99 1.55 -3.35 8.40
C ALA A 99 2.36 -4.63 8.60
N ARG A 100 3.69 -4.53 8.50
CA ARG A 100 4.58 -5.70 8.48
C ARG A 100 5.98 -5.38 8.97
N ILE A 101 6.64 -6.40 9.49
CA ILE A 101 8.01 -6.35 10.02
C ILE A 101 8.88 -7.37 9.27
N GLY A 102 10.17 -7.08 9.11
CA GLY A 102 11.14 -8.01 8.54
C GLY A 102 10.77 -8.47 7.12
N ALA A 103 10.07 -7.63 6.36
CA ALA A 103 9.85 -7.86 4.94
C ALA A 103 11.18 -7.75 4.18
N ALA A 104 11.21 -8.26 2.95
CA ALA A 104 12.27 -7.96 2.00
C ALA A 104 11.76 -7.02 0.93
N ALA A 105 12.67 -6.25 0.35
CA ALA A 105 12.31 -5.37 -0.73
C ALA A 105 13.42 -5.22 -1.77
N VAL A 106 13.02 -4.93 -3.01
CA VAL A 106 13.93 -4.69 -4.13
C VAL A 106 13.35 -3.66 -5.07
N VAL A 107 14.21 -2.82 -5.64
CA VAL A 107 13.82 -1.87 -6.70
C VAL A 107 14.25 -2.42 -8.04
N THR A 108 13.31 -2.48 -8.98
CA THR A 108 13.61 -2.77 -10.39
C THR A 108 12.58 -2.12 -11.29
N ASP A 109 13.00 -1.60 -12.44
CA ASP A 109 12.12 -1.05 -13.49
C ASP A 109 11.15 0.05 -13.02
N GLY A 110 11.55 0.88 -12.04
CA GLY A 110 10.69 1.93 -11.49
C GLY A 110 9.62 1.43 -10.52
N TRP A 111 9.73 0.18 -10.09
CA TRP A 111 8.89 -0.44 -9.07
C TRP A 111 9.70 -0.78 -7.84
N TRP A 112 9.11 -0.55 -6.67
CA TRP A 112 9.64 -1.04 -5.41
C TRP A 112 8.79 -2.19 -4.92
N PHE A 113 9.29 -3.41 -5.06
CA PHE A 113 8.64 -4.64 -4.62
C PHE A 113 8.95 -4.89 -3.16
N ILE A 114 7.93 -5.24 -2.39
CA ILE A 114 8.01 -5.59 -0.96
C ILE A 114 7.33 -6.95 -0.81
N ALA A 115 8.11 -7.95 -0.42
CA ALA A 115 7.66 -9.33 -0.31
C ALA A 115 7.74 -9.80 1.14
N GLY A 116 6.77 -10.63 1.54
CA GLY A 116 6.81 -11.29 2.83
C GLY A 116 6.74 -10.32 4.01
N GLY A 117 7.40 -10.72 5.09
CA GLY A 117 7.34 -10.09 6.40
C GLY A 117 6.39 -10.82 7.34
N GLY A 118 6.41 -10.42 8.61
CA GLY A 118 5.51 -10.90 9.65
C GLY A 118 4.66 -9.77 10.23
N GLY A 119 3.63 -10.15 10.99
CA GLY A 119 2.90 -9.24 11.86
C GLY A 119 1.90 -9.95 12.76
N ALA A 120 1.01 -9.19 13.40
CA ALA A 120 -0.04 -9.68 14.28
C ALA A 120 -1.00 -10.66 13.57
N GLY A 121 -1.12 -10.56 12.25
CA GLY A 121 -1.87 -11.49 11.40
C GLY A 121 -1.10 -12.76 10.97
N GLY A 122 0.14 -12.93 11.41
CA GLY A 122 1.04 -13.99 10.94
C GLY A 122 1.93 -13.55 9.77
N ALA A 123 2.55 -14.51 9.09
CA ALA A 123 3.42 -14.23 7.95
C ALA A 123 2.62 -13.67 6.76
N ALA A 124 3.08 -12.57 6.19
CA ALA A 124 2.45 -11.91 5.06
C ALA A 124 2.69 -12.75 3.78
N ALA A 125 1.63 -13.38 3.28
CA ALA A 125 1.68 -14.23 2.09
C ALA A 125 1.39 -13.45 0.79
N ASP A 126 1.96 -12.26 0.66
CA ASP A 126 1.78 -11.39 -0.49
C ASP A 126 3.10 -10.74 -0.94
N THR A 127 3.07 -10.19 -2.14
CA THR A 127 4.06 -9.23 -2.62
C THR A 127 3.31 -7.99 -3.07
N ALA A 128 3.67 -6.85 -2.49
CA ALA A 128 3.17 -5.54 -2.91
C ALA A 128 4.24 -4.85 -3.77
N ALA A 129 3.80 -4.06 -4.74
CA ALA A 129 4.69 -3.23 -5.53
C ALA A 129 4.23 -1.78 -5.41
N LEU A 130 5.13 -0.88 -5.03
CA LEU A 130 4.90 0.55 -5.16
C LEU A 130 5.40 1.00 -6.53
N ARG A 131 4.50 1.48 -7.37
CA ARG A 131 4.89 2.23 -8.56
C ARG A 131 5.48 3.54 -8.12
N VAL A 132 6.64 3.87 -8.66
CA VAL A 132 7.27 5.15 -8.44
C VAL A 132 7.39 5.86 -9.77
N SER A 133 6.45 6.75 -10.04
CA SER A 133 6.43 7.45 -11.32
C SER A 133 7.29 8.71 -11.27
N ARG A 134 8.35 8.72 -12.10
CA ARG A 134 9.27 9.85 -12.26
C ARG A 134 8.60 11.10 -12.86
N SER A 135 7.56 10.93 -13.68
CA SER A 135 7.01 12.00 -14.51
C SER A 135 5.94 12.85 -13.83
N ASP A 136 5.20 12.28 -12.89
CA ASP A 136 4.05 12.94 -12.24
C ASP A 136 4.14 12.93 -10.72
N GLY A 137 5.19 12.34 -10.13
CA GLY A 137 5.37 12.24 -8.68
C GLY A 137 4.31 11.36 -8.00
N VAL A 138 3.56 10.57 -8.77
CA VAL A 138 2.52 9.70 -8.24
C VAL A 138 3.16 8.42 -7.72
N PHE A 139 2.86 8.12 -6.46
CA PHE A 139 3.11 6.83 -5.83
C PHE A 139 1.81 6.05 -5.82
N GLU A 140 1.84 4.80 -6.29
CA GLU A 140 0.65 3.95 -6.36
C GLU A 140 0.99 2.53 -5.93
N TRP A 141 0.29 2.02 -4.93
CA TRP A 141 0.37 0.63 -4.54
C TRP A 141 -0.38 -0.25 -5.54
N VAL A 142 0.30 -1.30 -5.97
CA VAL A 142 -0.26 -2.36 -6.81
C VAL A 142 -0.02 -3.68 -6.09
N ARG A 143 -1.10 -4.43 -5.85
CA ARG A 143 -0.99 -5.80 -5.34
C ARG A 143 -0.56 -6.71 -6.48
N THR A 144 0.52 -7.48 -6.29
CA THR A 144 1.03 -8.39 -7.32
C THR A 144 0.43 -9.80 -7.24
N GLY A 145 -0.54 -10.00 -6.35
CA GLY A 145 -1.28 -11.25 -6.16
C GLY A 145 -1.05 -11.88 -4.79
N ASN A 146 -2.00 -12.69 -4.35
CA ASN A 146 -1.89 -13.48 -3.12
C ASN A 146 -1.14 -14.78 -3.42
N LEU A 147 -0.17 -15.11 -2.56
CA LEU A 147 0.51 -16.40 -2.63
C LEU A 147 -0.38 -17.49 -2.02
N LYS A 148 -0.13 -18.74 -2.42
CA LYS A 148 -0.78 -19.89 -1.78
C LYS A 148 -0.41 -19.94 -0.29
N PRO A 149 -1.31 -20.39 0.60
CA PRO A 149 -0.95 -20.62 1.99
C PRO A 149 0.30 -21.52 2.12
N GLY A 150 1.22 -21.15 3.00
CA GLY A 150 2.47 -21.90 3.23
C GLY A 150 3.57 -21.67 2.18
N HIS A 151 3.42 -20.69 1.27
CA HIS A 151 4.47 -20.34 0.32
C HIS A 151 5.72 -19.79 1.05
N ALA A 152 6.92 -20.17 0.59
CA ALA A 152 8.18 -19.81 1.26
C ALA A 152 8.45 -18.30 1.38
N VAL A 153 7.87 -17.49 0.48
CA VAL A 153 7.95 -16.02 0.56
C VAL A 153 7.15 -15.44 1.74
N ALA A 154 6.18 -16.19 2.28
CA ALA A 154 5.49 -15.83 3.52
C ALA A 154 6.40 -16.10 4.71
N SER A 155 7.39 -15.24 4.91
CA SER A 155 8.40 -15.37 5.96
C SER A 155 8.89 -14.01 6.43
N GLU A 156 9.30 -13.92 7.69
CA GLU A 156 10.04 -12.78 8.23
C GLU A 156 11.55 -12.97 7.95
N GLY A 157 12.26 -11.90 7.64
CA GLY A 157 13.72 -11.91 7.48
C GLY A 157 14.20 -12.62 6.21
N LEU A 158 13.32 -12.78 5.22
CA LEU A 158 13.73 -13.25 3.89
C LEU A 158 14.63 -12.21 3.20
N THR A 159 15.23 -12.61 2.07
CA THR A 159 15.90 -11.70 1.13
C THR A 159 15.20 -11.77 -0.22
N VAL A 160 15.11 -10.65 -0.94
CA VAL A 160 14.70 -10.58 -2.34
C VAL A 160 15.76 -9.83 -3.14
N SER A 161 16.06 -10.32 -4.34
CA SER A 161 16.98 -9.69 -5.28
C SER A 161 16.41 -9.72 -6.70
N SER A 162 16.74 -8.72 -7.51
CA SER A 162 16.40 -8.70 -8.92
C SER A 162 17.46 -9.48 -9.70
N ALA A 163 17.02 -10.20 -10.73
CA ALA A 163 17.86 -10.98 -11.62
C ALA A 163 17.44 -10.73 -13.08
N HIS A 164 18.32 -11.08 -14.02
CA HIS A 164 18.09 -10.94 -15.46
C HIS A 164 17.65 -9.52 -15.85
N ASP A 165 18.40 -8.51 -15.42
CA ASP A 165 18.10 -7.09 -15.69
C ASP A 165 16.67 -6.70 -15.30
N GLY A 166 16.19 -7.25 -14.18
CA GLY A 166 14.86 -7.02 -13.65
C GLY A 166 13.77 -7.95 -14.18
N ALA A 167 14.07 -8.87 -15.09
CA ALA A 167 13.07 -9.81 -15.62
C ALA A 167 12.57 -10.83 -14.58
N ALA A 168 13.31 -11.04 -13.49
CA ALA A 168 12.90 -11.89 -12.38
C ALA A 168 13.24 -11.30 -11.02
N LEU A 169 12.43 -11.66 -10.02
CA LEU A 169 12.76 -11.51 -8.60
C LEU A 169 13.06 -12.89 -8.02
N ILE A 170 14.14 -12.99 -7.25
CA ILE A 170 14.54 -14.21 -6.56
C ILE A 170 14.45 -13.94 -5.06
N ALA A 171 13.66 -14.74 -4.36
CA ALA A 171 13.51 -14.72 -2.92
C ALA A 171 14.19 -15.93 -2.28
N PHE A 172 14.85 -15.73 -1.14
CA PHE A 172 15.52 -16.79 -0.39
C PHE A 172 15.44 -16.56 1.11
N GLY A 173 15.35 -17.66 1.85
CA GLY A 173 15.49 -17.66 3.30
C GLY A 173 14.25 -17.19 4.05
N GLY A 174 14.46 -16.79 5.30
CA GLY A 174 13.40 -16.29 6.19
C GLY A 174 12.90 -17.32 7.20
N TYR A 175 11.97 -16.88 8.06
CA TYR A 175 11.34 -17.64 9.12
C TYR A 175 9.82 -17.54 9.02
N ASP A 176 9.14 -18.68 8.92
CA ASP A 176 7.68 -18.74 8.70
C ASP A 176 6.85 -18.77 10.00
N GLY A 177 7.50 -18.67 11.15
CA GLY A 177 6.88 -18.84 12.47
C GLY A 177 7.18 -20.20 13.11
N GLU A 178 7.58 -21.20 12.32
CA GLU A 178 7.93 -22.55 12.79
C GLU A 178 9.36 -22.95 12.44
N ARG A 179 9.83 -22.62 11.24
CA ARG A 179 11.13 -23.04 10.71
C ARG A 179 11.83 -21.93 9.94
N TYR A 180 13.16 -22.00 9.95
CA TYR A 180 13.97 -21.25 9.01
C TYR A 180 13.97 -21.95 7.65
N GLY A 181 13.61 -21.22 6.60
CA GLY A 181 13.60 -21.70 5.23
C GLY A 181 14.96 -21.53 4.56
N ALA A 182 15.27 -22.42 3.63
CA ALA A 182 16.35 -22.24 2.64
C ALA A 182 15.81 -22.36 1.21
N ASP A 183 14.48 -22.31 1.07
CA ASP A 183 13.80 -22.41 -0.21
C ASP A 183 14.08 -21.17 -1.06
N VAL A 184 14.19 -21.39 -2.37
CA VAL A 184 14.33 -20.33 -3.37
C VAL A 184 13.01 -20.21 -4.12
N SER A 185 12.42 -19.02 -4.11
CA SER A 185 11.24 -18.70 -4.91
C SER A 185 11.62 -17.71 -6.02
N VAL A 186 11.03 -17.88 -7.21
CA VAL A 186 11.29 -16.99 -8.34
C VAL A 186 9.97 -16.44 -8.85
N LEU A 187 9.89 -15.11 -8.98
CA LEU A 187 8.79 -14.41 -9.63
C LEU A 187 9.30 -13.85 -10.96
N TRP A 188 8.82 -14.38 -12.07
CA TRP A 188 9.12 -13.83 -13.40
C TRP A 188 8.16 -12.69 -13.73
N LYS A 189 8.66 -11.67 -14.43
CA LYS A 189 7.75 -10.71 -15.08
C LYS A 189 6.83 -11.47 -16.03
N PRO A 190 5.52 -11.18 -16.02
CA PRO A 190 4.60 -11.79 -16.97
C PRO A 190 5.01 -11.44 -18.39
N THR A 191 4.85 -12.41 -19.30
CA THR A 191 5.05 -12.21 -20.72
C THR A 191 4.04 -11.21 -21.29
N GLU A 192 4.33 -10.64 -22.47
CA GLU A 192 3.38 -9.75 -23.16
C GLU A 192 2.03 -10.43 -23.40
N SER A 193 2.03 -11.72 -23.76
CA SER A 193 0.79 -12.48 -23.93
C SER A 193 -0.02 -12.60 -22.64
N GLU A 194 0.64 -12.83 -21.50
CA GLU A 194 -0.03 -12.95 -20.21
C GLU A 194 -0.58 -11.60 -19.74
N THR A 195 0.16 -10.51 -19.97
CA THR A 195 -0.33 -9.16 -19.63
C THR A 195 -1.51 -8.73 -20.49
N VAL A 196 -1.52 -9.06 -21.79
CA VAL A 196 -2.67 -8.80 -22.68
C VAL A 196 -3.89 -9.61 -22.25
N ALA A 197 -3.71 -10.90 -21.96
CA ALA A 197 -4.81 -11.77 -21.51
C ALA A 197 -5.40 -11.29 -20.17
N ALA A 198 -4.56 -10.90 -19.20
CA ALA A 198 -5.01 -10.37 -17.92
C ALA A 198 -5.83 -9.07 -18.11
N ARG A 199 -5.36 -8.15 -18.94
CA ARG A 199 -6.11 -6.91 -19.25
C ARG A 199 -7.45 -7.18 -19.93
N ALA A 200 -7.51 -8.15 -20.85
CA ALA A 200 -8.76 -8.52 -21.50
C ALA A 200 -9.77 -9.05 -20.47
N ALA A 201 -9.32 -9.91 -19.55
CA ALA A 201 -10.16 -10.44 -18.47
C ALA A 201 -10.65 -9.35 -17.50
N GLU A 202 -9.80 -8.36 -17.17
CA GLU A 202 -10.19 -7.21 -16.34
C GLU A 202 -11.27 -6.36 -17.02
N ILE A 203 -11.14 -6.11 -18.33
CA ILE A 203 -12.14 -5.36 -19.11
C ILE A 203 -13.46 -6.12 -19.15
N GLU A 204 -13.43 -7.44 -19.36
CA GLU A 204 -14.63 -8.29 -19.36
C GLU A 204 -15.31 -8.30 -17.98
N ALA A 205 -14.54 -8.43 -16.90
CA ALA A 205 -15.06 -8.37 -15.54
C ALA A 205 -15.67 -7.01 -15.20
N ALA A 206 -15.03 -5.91 -15.63
CA ALA A 206 -15.55 -4.56 -15.45
C ALA A 206 -16.86 -4.34 -16.25
N ALA A 207 -16.91 -4.83 -17.48
CA ALA A 207 -18.11 -4.77 -18.32
C ALA A 207 -19.28 -5.56 -17.70
N THR A 208 -19.00 -6.76 -17.17
CA THR A 208 -20.01 -7.60 -16.50
C THR A 208 -20.55 -6.92 -15.24
N LYS A 209 -19.66 -6.29 -14.45
CA LYS A 209 -20.06 -5.54 -13.26
C LYS A 209 -20.89 -4.29 -13.60
N ALA A 210 -20.56 -3.61 -14.69
CA ALA A 210 -21.33 -2.45 -15.15
C ALA A 210 -22.73 -2.86 -15.62
N ALA A 211 -22.84 -3.95 -16.40
CA ALA A 211 -24.14 -4.46 -16.85
C ALA A 211 -25.04 -4.88 -15.68
N ALA A 212 -24.48 -5.54 -14.66
CA ALA A 212 -25.23 -5.90 -13.45
C ALA A 212 -25.72 -4.68 -12.66
N ALA A 213 -24.94 -3.59 -12.64
CA ALA A 213 -25.35 -2.35 -11.96
C ALA A 213 -26.46 -1.61 -12.73
N GLU A 214 -26.48 -1.69 -14.06
CA GLU A 214 -27.57 -1.13 -14.88
C GLU A 214 -28.88 -1.93 -14.69
N GLU A 215 -28.81 -3.27 -14.58
CA GLU A 215 -29.98 -4.12 -14.26
C GLU A 215 -30.55 -3.81 -12.86
N ASP A 216 -29.69 -3.58 -11.86
CA ASP A 216 -30.12 -3.20 -10.50
C ASP A 216 -30.76 -1.79 -10.47
N GLU A 217 -30.24 -0.84 -11.27
CA GLU A 217 -30.81 0.52 -11.40
C GLU A 217 -32.17 0.50 -12.13
N ASP A 218 -32.33 -0.31 -13.18
CA ASP A 218 -33.59 -0.50 -13.90
C ASP A 218 -34.67 -1.15 -12.99
N GLU A 219 -34.28 -2.11 -12.13
CA GLU A 219 -35.18 -2.72 -11.14
C GLU A 219 -35.59 -1.72 -10.03
N GLU A 220 -34.66 -0.88 -9.56
CA GLU A 220 -34.98 0.18 -8.60
C GLU A 220 -35.89 1.25 -9.22
N GLU A 221 -35.68 1.64 -10.48
CA GLU A 221 -36.52 2.60 -11.19
C GLU A 221 -37.93 2.03 -11.45
N GLU A 222 -38.08 0.77 -11.86
CA GLU A 222 -39.38 0.10 -12.02
C GLU A 222 -40.12 -0.04 -10.66
N SER A 223 -39.38 -0.30 -9.58
CA SER A 223 -39.95 -0.35 -8.21
C SER A 223 -40.41 1.03 -7.72
N GLY A 224 -39.65 2.08 -8.04
CA GLY A 224 -39.97 3.48 -7.73
C GLY A 224 -41.15 4.00 -8.55
N GLU A 225 -41.28 3.59 -9.80
CA GLU A 225 -42.41 3.93 -10.67
C GLU A 225 -43.70 3.21 -10.23
N ARG A 226 -43.62 1.94 -9.81
CA ARG A 226 -44.74 1.25 -9.14
C ARG A 226 -45.15 1.94 -7.83
N ALA A 227 -44.20 2.39 -7.02
CA ALA A 227 -44.50 3.13 -5.78
C ALA A 227 -45.15 4.51 -6.06
N ARG A 228 -44.79 5.17 -7.16
CA ARG A 228 -45.43 6.43 -7.63
C ARG A 228 -46.83 6.20 -8.19
N LEU A 229 -47.08 5.07 -8.86
CA LEU A 229 -48.43 4.71 -9.31
C LEU A 229 -49.37 4.44 -8.13
N PHE A 230 -48.87 3.83 -7.05
CA PHE A 230 -49.64 3.61 -5.81
C PHE A 230 -49.93 4.88 -5.00
N THR A 231 -49.18 5.97 -5.19
CA THR A 231 -49.41 7.25 -4.48
C THR A 231 -50.34 8.20 -5.23
N ASN A 232 -50.49 8.07 -6.55
CA ASN A 232 -51.45 8.87 -7.32
C ASN A 232 -52.90 8.37 -7.22
N ASP A 233 -53.13 7.10 -6.86
CA ASP A 233 -54.49 6.59 -6.58
C ASP A 233 -55.04 6.97 -5.20
N VAL A 234 -54.24 7.63 -4.34
CA VAL A 234 -54.71 8.15 -3.03
C VAL A 234 -54.99 9.67 -3.08
N VAL A 235 -54.59 10.38 -4.13
CA VAL A 235 -54.83 11.84 -4.27
C VAL A 235 -56.02 12.16 -5.19
N ALA A 236 -56.62 11.17 -5.87
CA ALA A 236 -57.83 11.33 -6.68
C ALA A 236 -59.16 11.12 -5.90
N ALA A 237 -59.12 11.07 -4.56
CA ALA A 237 -60.29 10.98 -3.70
C ALA A 237 -60.41 12.17 -2.73
N SER A 238 -60.21 13.40 -3.19
CA SER A 238 -60.70 14.58 -2.45
C SER A 238 -61.09 15.73 -3.38
N SER A 239 -62.23 15.61 -4.04
CA SER A 239 -62.99 16.76 -4.56
C SER A 239 -64.46 16.65 -4.10
N ASN A 240 -64.69 17.23 -2.91
CA ASN A 240 -65.87 17.89 -2.28
C ASN A 240 -67.22 17.97 -3.04
N PRO A 241 -68.40 18.31 -2.41
CA PRO A 241 -68.61 18.85 -1.04
C PRO A 241 -69.87 18.35 -0.29
N MET A 242 -69.97 18.59 1.03
CA MET A 242 -71.12 19.22 1.72
C MET A 242 -71.03 19.12 3.26
N GLY A 243 -70.87 20.28 3.90
CA GLY A 243 -71.55 20.62 5.17
C GLY A 243 -70.85 20.29 6.49
N GLY A 244 -70.33 21.31 7.18
CA GLY A 244 -70.20 21.26 8.66
C GLY A 244 -69.00 21.99 9.27
N ILE A 245 -69.10 23.32 9.36
CA ILE A 245 -68.56 24.28 10.36
C ILE A 245 -67.32 23.87 11.20
N PHE A 246 -66.27 24.67 11.05
CA PHE A 246 -65.04 24.75 11.88
C PHE A 246 -65.31 25.21 13.32
N ASP A 247 -64.53 24.68 14.28
CA ASP A 247 -64.00 25.47 15.40
C ASP A 247 -62.65 24.90 15.89
N PRO A 248 -61.52 25.63 15.78
CA PRO A 248 -60.22 25.19 16.27
C PRO A 248 -59.92 25.79 17.67
N ILE A 249 -59.51 24.92 18.61
CA ILE A 249 -58.95 25.18 19.97
C ILE A 249 -59.94 24.98 21.15
N ALA A 250 -60.01 23.75 21.64
CA ALA A 250 -60.29 23.34 23.04
C ALA A 250 -60.16 21.79 23.07
N LEU A 251 -59.63 21.07 24.05
CA LEU A 251 -59.01 21.31 25.35
C LEU A 251 -58.40 19.94 25.72
N ALA A 252 -57.25 19.95 26.40
CA ALA A 252 -56.63 18.76 26.96
C ALA A 252 -57.51 18.02 28.00
N ALA A 253 -57.20 16.72 28.19
CA ALA A 253 -57.41 15.88 29.37
C ALA A 253 -58.68 15.00 29.47
N ALA A 254 -58.46 13.67 29.45
CA ALA A 254 -58.84 12.69 30.50
C ALA A 254 -58.38 11.29 30.02
N ARG A 255 -57.28 10.73 30.54
CA ARG A 255 -57.21 9.79 31.68
C ARG A 255 -58.23 8.63 31.63
N SER A 256 -57.65 7.43 31.64
CA SER A 256 -58.18 6.06 31.65
C SER A 256 -59.34 5.79 32.63
N PRO A 257 -60.01 4.63 32.47
CA PRO A 257 -60.08 3.62 33.51
C PRO A 257 -58.90 2.65 33.45
#